data_AF-A0A7H1M7V9-F1
#
_entry.id   AF-A0A7H1M7V9-F1
#
_cell.length_a   1.000
_cell.length_b   1.000
_cell.length_c   1.000
_cell.angle_alpha   90.00
_cell.angle_beta   90.00
_cell.angle_gamma   90.00
#
_symmetry.space_group_name_H-M   'P 1'
#
loop_
_entity.id
_entity.type
_entity.pdbx_description
1 polymer ?
#
loop_
_entity_poly.entity_id
_entity_poly.type
_entity_poly.pdbx_seq_one_letter_code
_entity_poly.pdbx_strand_id
1 'polypeptide(L)'
;MSITLQVPENVYRFPYEFYSSAVYSLAAFSLYAVPVPVNAQMIASTGLVSMAAVRLKQGRRIRRYRKNLSQLPFYGLTSNQIPVSGKALFIGKGFEWTQTHTQRLLLARLPQNRKYAGIFS
;
A
#
# COMPACT_ATOMS: atom_id res chain seq x y z
N MET A 1 -24.28 -10.94 -15.97
CA MET A 1 -22.87 -10.79 -15.55
C MET A 1 -22.75 -9.47 -14.79
N SER A 2 -23.05 -9.47 -13.49
CA SER A 2 -22.95 -8.27 -12.67
C SER A 2 -21.46 -7.94 -12.50
N ILE A 3 -21.05 -6.79 -13.02
CA ILE A 3 -19.72 -6.24 -12.71
C ILE A 3 -19.81 -5.78 -11.26
N THR A 4 -19.55 -6.71 -10.33
CA THR A 4 -19.27 -6.33 -8.96
C THR A 4 -17.94 -5.59 -9.02
N LEU A 5 -18.01 -4.25 -9.02
CA LEU A 5 -16.85 -3.43 -8.76
C LEU A 5 -16.37 -3.81 -7.36
N GLN A 6 -15.49 -4.80 -7.27
CA GLN A 6 -14.78 -5.07 -6.03
C GLN A 6 -14.02 -3.79 -5.75
N VAL A 7 -14.54 -2.97 -4.83
CA VAL A 7 -13.88 -1.76 -4.39
C VAL A 7 -12.53 -2.24 -3.87
N PRO A 8 -11.46 -2.00 -4.63
CA PRO A 8 -10.20 -2.57 -4.27
C PRO A 8 -9.75 -1.89 -2.98
N GLU A 9 -9.16 -2.69 -2.11
CA GLU A 9 -8.80 -2.26 -0.76
C GLU A 9 -8.10 -0.89 -0.77
N ASN A 10 -8.60 0.05 0.02
CA ASN A 10 -8.14 1.44 -0.02
C ASN A 10 -6.73 1.55 0.57
N VAL A 11 -5.72 1.48 -0.30
CA VAL A 11 -4.30 1.57 0.07
C VAL A 11 -3.90 2.93 0.67
N TYR A 12 -4.77 3.95 0.51
CA TYR A 12 -4.57 5.28 1.10
C TYR A 12 -5.07 5.39 2.54
N ARG A 13 -5.73 4.37 3.09
CA ARG A 13 -6.11 4.35 4.52
C ARG A 13 -4.86 4.51 5.39
N PHE A 14 -4.97 5.30 6.46
CA PHE A 14 -3.87 5.47 7.43
C PHE A 14 -3.41 4.10 7.94
N PRO A 15 -2.11 3.88 8.18
CA PRO A 15 -1.57 2.56 8.53
C PRO A 15 -1.82 2.24 10.01
N TYR A 16 -3.10 2.01 10.36
CA TYR A 16 -3.53 1.60 11.70
C TYR A 16 -2.93 0.26 12.15
N GLU A 17 -2.45 -0.55 11.21
CA GLU A 17 -1.79 -1.84 11.47
C GLU A 17 -0.53 -1.70 12.33
N PHE A 18 0.19 -0.57 12.25
CA PHE A 18 1.32 -0.30 13.15
C PHE A 18 0.88 -0.02 14.58
N TYR A 19 -0.25 0.68 14.77
CA TYR A 19 -0.83 0.90 16.10
C TYR A 19 -1.27 -0.42 16.71
N SER A 20 -1.97 -1.28 15.95
CA SER A 20 -2.35 -2.61 16.43
C SER A 20 -1.11 -3.44 16.79
N SER A 21 -0.08 -3.45 15.94
CA SER A 21 1.18 -4.14 16.25
C SER A 21 1.86 -3.61 17.51
N ALA A 22 1.89 -2.29 17.71
CA ALA A 22 2.49 -1.68 18.89
C ALA A 22 1.71 -2.06 20.15
N VAL A 23 0.39 -2.03 20.10
CA VAL A 23 -0.49 -2.44 21.21
C VAL A 23 -0.27 -3.92 21.54
N TYR A 24 -0.22 -4.83 20.55
CA TYR A 24 0.06 -6.25 20.80
C TYR A 24 1.46 -6.47 21.39
N SER A 25 2.45 -5.69 20.96
CA SER A 25 3.82 -5.80 21.50
C SER A 25 3.90 -5.31 22.95
N LEU A 26 3.23 -4.20 23.26
CA LEU A 26 3.11 -3.68 24.62
C LEU A 26 2.33 -4.63 25.53
N ALA A 27 1.24 -5.22 25.03
CA ALA A 27 0.47 -6.22 25.76
C ALA A 27 1.31 -7.49 26.05
N ALA A 28 2.13 -7.93 25.08
CA ALA A 28 3.05 -9.04 25.29
C ALA A 28 4.11 -8.71 26.35
N PHE A 29 4.61 -7.48 26.37
CA PHE A 29 5.57 -7.01 27.37
C PHE A 29 4.93 -6.86 28.76
N SER A 30 3.69 -6.36 28.85
CA SER A 30 3.01 -6.16 30.13
C SER A 30 2.71 -7.49 30.84
N LEU A 31 2.61 -8.61 30.11
CA LEU A 31 2.44 -9.94 30.72
C LEU A 31 3.59 -10.33 31.67
N TYR A 32 4.79 -9.77 31.48
CA TYR A 32 5.92 -9.98 32.38
C TYR A 32 5.81 -9.20 33.70
N ALA A 33 4.93 -8.19 33.76
CA ALA A 33 4.66 -7.43 34.98
C ALA A 33 3.54 -8.05 35.84
N VAL A 34 2.77 -9.00 35.28
CA VAL A 34 1.64 -9.65 35.98
C VAL A 34 2.11 -10.97 36.58
N PRO A 35 1.79 -11.27 37.86
CA PRO A 35 2.12 -12.54 38.48
C PRO A 35 1.23 -13.67 37.93
N VAL A 36 1.62 -14.21 36.77
CA VAL A 36 0.96 -15.32 36.06
C VAL A 36 1.97 -16.47 35.98
N PRO A 37 1.55 -17.75 36.05
CA PRO A 37 2.46 -18.88 35.85
C PRO A 37 3.27 -18.76 34.54
N VAL A 38 4.58 -19.00 34.63
CA VAL A 38 5.56 -18.80 33.55
C VAL A 38 5.14 -19.51 32.25
N ASN A 39 4.58 -20.72 32.36
CA ASN A 39 4.10 -21.49 31.22
C ASN A 39 2.97 -20.77 30.45
N ALA A 40 2.03 -20.14 31.16
CA ALA A 40 0.95 -19.38 30.55
C ALA A 40 1.46 -18.06 29.96
N GLN A 41 2.43 -17.40 30.61
CA GLN A 41 3.09 -16.20 30.05
C GLN A 41 3.81 -16.50 28.73
N MET A 42 4.54 -17.62 28.64
CA MET A 42 5.25 -18.02 27.42
C MET A 42 4.29 -18.30 26.26
N ILE A 43 3.18 -19.00 26.52
CA ILE A 43 2.18 -19.31 25.49
C ILE A 43 1.49 -18.02 25.01
N ALA A 44 1.04 -17.17 25.94
CA ALA A 44 0.34 -15.93 25.63
C ALA A 44 1.23 -14.91 24.90
N SER A 45 2.47 -14.71 25.36
CA SER A 45 3.43 -13.80 24.72
C SER A 45 3.78 -14.26 23.31
N THR A 46 4.03 -15.57 23.10
CA THR A 46 4.29 -16.13 21.77
C THR A 46 3.11 -15.90 20.83
N GLY A 47 1.88 -16.12 21.31
CA GLY A 47 0.66 -15.82 20.56
C GLY A 47 0.57 -14.35 20.15
N LEU A 48 0.77 -13.43 21.09
CA LEU A 48 0.71 -11.98 20.82
C LEU A 48 1.82 -11.51 19.87
N VAL A 49 3.05 -12.01 20.03
CA VAL A 49 4.18 -11.70 19.15
C VAL A 49 3.91 -12.20 17.72
N SER A 50 3.35 -13.39 17.56
CA SER A 50 3.00 -13.92 16.24
C SER A 50 1.96 -13.04 15.51
N MET A 51 0.94 -12.57 16.24
CA MET A 51 -0.08 -11.64 15.70
C MET A 51 0.52 -10.28 15.34
N ALA A 52 1.41 -9.75 16.19
CA ALA A 52 2.15 -8.53 15.90
C ALA A 52 3.00 -8.68 14.61
N ALA A 53 3.68 -9.82 14.44
CA ALA A 53 4.47 -10.10 13.25
C ALA A 53 3.62 -10.15 11.96
N VAL A 54 2.42 -10.75 12.01
CA VAL A 54 1.48 -10.76 10.88
C VAL A 54 1.06 -9.34 10.52
N ARG A 55 0.68 -8.52 11.51
CA ARG A 55 0.31 -7.11 11.30
C ARG A 55 1.47 -6.28 10.74
N LEU A 56 2.71 -6.52 11.19
CA LEU A 56 3.89 -5.86 10.62
C LEU A 56 4.14 -6.25 9.16
N LYS A 57 3.91 -7.52 8.79
CA LYS A 57 4.03 -7.96 7.38
C LYS A 57 3.00 -7.25 6.50
N GLN A 58 1.75 -7.10 6.98
CA GLN A 58 0.70 -6.34 6.29
C GLN A 58 1.12 -4.87 6.10
N GLY A 59 1.59 -4.22 7.16
CA GLY A 59 2.00 -2.81 7.10
C GLY A 59 3.21 -2.58 6.19
N ARG A 60 4.16 -3.52 6.18
CA ARG A 60 5.31 -3.49 5.25
C ARG A 60 4.90 -3.62 3.78
N ARG A 61 3.84 -4.38 3.47
CA ARG A 61 3.30 -4.50 2.11
C ARG A 61 2.72 -3.16 1.65
N ILE A 62 1.92 -2.50 2.49
CA ILE A 62 1.33 -1.18 2.21
C ILE A 62 2.42 -0.13 2.00
N ARG A 63 3.45 -0.11 2.86
CA ARG A 63 4.58 0.82 2.73
C ARG A 63 5.36 0.62 1.42
N ARG A 64 5.62 -0.63 1.03
CA ARG A 64 6.27 -0.95 -0.26
C ARG A 64 5.42 -0.50 -1.44
N TYR A 65 4.09 -0.73 -1.38
CA TYR A 65 3.17 -0.28 -2.42
C TYR A 65 3.17 1.25 -2.57
N ARG A 66 3.12 1.99 -1.45
CA ARG A 66 3.23 3.46 -1.45
C ARG A 66 4.58 3.95 -2.01
N LYS A 67 5.68 3.31 -1.62
CA LYS A 67 7.01 3.67 -2.14
C LYS A 67 7.10 3.47 -3.66
N ASN A 68 6.57 2.36 -4.17
CA ASN A 68 6.55 2.09 -5.61
C ASN A 68 5.57 3.00 -6.38
N LEU A 69 4.49 3.47 -5.74
CA LEU A 69 3.59 4.46 -6.34
C LEU A 69 4.24 5.84 -6.48
N SER A 70 5.06 6.24 -5.50
CA SER A 70 5.79 7.51 -5.52
C SER A 70 6.98 7.49 -6.48
N GLN A 71 7.46 6.31 -6.86
CA GLN A 71 8.52 6.14 -7.85
C GLN A 71 7.88 5.96 -9.22
N LEU A 72 7.55 7.08 -9.88
CA LEU A 72 7.19 7.05 -11.29
C LEU A 72 8.42 6.62 -12.10
N PRO A 73 8.32 5.60 -12.97
CA PRO A 73 9.40 5.29 -13.90
C PRO A 73 9.64 6.51 -14.80
N PHE A 74 10.88 7.00 -14.82
CA PHE A 74 11.26 8.16 -15.62
C PHE A 74 11.10 7.81 -17.10
N TYR A 75 10.16 8.48 -17.76
CA TYR A 75 9.92 8.30 -19.18
C TYR A 75 10.75 9.32 -19.98
N GLY A 76 11.99 8.93 -20.29
CA GLY A 76 12.86 9.66 -21.21
C GLY A 76 13.03 8.87 -22.51
N LEU A 77 12.72 9.48 -23.66
CA LEU A 77 13.11 8.96 -24.97
C LEU A 77 14.27 9.78 -25.50
N THR A 78 15.31 9.10 -25.99
CA THR A 78 16.38 9.75 -26.76
C THR A 78 15.88 10.06 -28.17
N SER A 79 16.35 11.16 -28.78
CA SER A 79 15.88 11.62 -30.10
C SER A 79 15.92 10.52 -31.18
N ASN A 80 16.88 9.60 -31.12
CA ASN A 80 17.04 8.49 -32.06
C ASN A 80 16.00 7.36 -31.92
N GLN A 81 15.21 7.34 -30.84
CA GLN A 81 14.14 6.37 -30.60
C GLN A 81 12.76 6.90 -31.00
N ILE A 82 12.68 8.15 -31.48
CA ILE A 82 11.43 8.76 -31.92
C ILE A 82 11.16 8.29 -33.36
N PRO A 83 10.11 7.47 -33.61
CA PRO A 83 9.78 7.06 -34.96
C PRO A 83 9.31 8.27 -35.76
N VAL A 84 10.12 8.69 -36.73
CA VAL A 84 9.79 9.76 -37.67
C VAL A 84 8.95 9.19 -38.81
N SER A 85 7.65 9.52 -38.83
CA SER A 85 6.75 9.21 -39.95
C SER A 85 6.32 10.52 -40.62
N GLY A 86 6.49 10.63 -41.94
CA GLY A 86 6.09 11.82 -42.71
C GLY A 86 4.57 12.04 -42.80
N LYS A 87 3.75 11.13 -42.27
CA LYS A 87 2.27 11.21 -42.26
C LYS A 87 1.68 11.31 -40.85
N ALA A 88 2.44 11.03 -39.80
CA ALA A 88 1.96 11.01 -38.43
C ALA A 88 3.06 11.46 -37.47
N LEU A 89 2.79 12.50 -36.69
CA LEU A 89 3.68 13.00 -35.65
C LEU A 89 3.61 12.10 -34.42
N PHE A 90 4.77 11.65 -33.92
CA PHE A 90 4.84 10.89 -32.66
C PHE A 90 4.59 11.83 -31.48
N ILE A 91 3.38 11.80 -30.90
CA ILE A 91 2.98 12.62 -29.75
C ILE A 91 3.55 12.05 -28.43
N GLY A 92 3.84 10.75 -28.38
CA GLY A 92 4.38 10.03 -27.23
C GLY A 92 4.05 8.54 -27.27
N LYS A 93 4.64 7.72 -26.40
CA LYS A 93 4.10 6.37 -26.17
C LYS A 93 2.77 6.56 -25.45
N GLY A 94 1.68 6.27 -26.14
CA GLY A 94 0.36 6.25 -25.53
C GLY A 94 0.38 5.44 -24.24
N PHE A 95 -0.38 5.89 -23.25
CA PHE A 95 -0.48 5.18 -21.99
C PHE A 95 -1.55 4.08 -22.12
N GLU A 96 -1.16 2.81 -22.00
CA GLU A 96 -2.13 1.70 -22.03
C GLU A 96 -3.02 1.76 -20.77
N TRP A 97 -4.29 2.13 -20.97
CA TRP A 97 -5.23 2.28 -19.86
C TRP A 97 -5.70 0.91 -19.36
N THR A 98 -4.99 0.37 -18.39
CA THR A 98 -5.37 -0.90 -17.73
C THR A 98 -6.32 -0.68 -16.55
N GLN A 99 -6.96 -1.74 -16.07
CA GLN A 99 -7.89 -1.73 -14.92
C GLN A 99 -7.28 -1.08 -13.66
N THR A 100 -5.96 -1.22 -13.46
CA THR A 100 -5.23 -0.60 -12.35
C THR A 100 -5.28 0.94 -12.40
N HIS A 101 -5.34 1.54 -13.59
CA HIS A 101 -5.39 2.99 -13.79
C HIS A 101 -6.76 3.55 -13.43
N THR A 102 -7.82 2.85 -13.84
CA THR A 102 -9.19 3.15 -13.39
C THR A 102 -9.29 3.08 -11.87
N GLN A 103 -8.74 2.03 -11.27
CA GLN A 103 -8.70 1.88 -9.81
C GLN A 103 -7.96 3.03 -9.12
N ARG A 104 -6.76 3.41 -9.60
CA ARG A 104 -5.99 4.51 -9.02
C ARG A 104 -6.72 5.85 -9.15
N LEU A 105 -7.33 6.10 -10.29
CA LEU A 105 -8.12 7.32 -10.53
C LEU A 105 -9.32 7.39 -9.59
N LEU A 106 -10.07 6.29 -9.44
CA LEU A 106 -11.20 6.21 -8.50
C LEU A 106 -10.73 6.46 -7.06
N LEU A 107 -9.64 5.81 -6.64
CA LEU A 107 -9.08 5.99 -5.29
C LEU A 107 -8.62 7.43 -5.03
N ALA A 108 -8.06 8.12 -6.03
CA ALA A 108 -7.65 9.52 -5.91
C ALA A 108 -8.84 10.50 -5.82
N ARG A 109 -9.97 10.17 -6.45
CA ARG A 109 -11.20 10.99 -6.42
C ARG A 109 -11.99 10.88 -5.12
N LEU A 110 -11.72 9.88 -4.28
CA LEU A 110 -12.40 9.72 -2.99
C LEU A 110 -12.13 10.94 -2.08
N PRO A 111 -13.17 11.52 -1.43
CA PRO A 111 -13.02 12.69 -0.57
C PRO A 111 -12.02 12.46 0.59
N GLN A 112 -11.94 11.22 1.08
CA GLN A 112 -11.02 10.79 2.13
C GLN A 112 -9.53 10.89 1.71
N ASN A 113 -9.25 10.81 0.42
CA ASN A 113 -7.88 10.74 -0.13
C ASN A 113 -7.44 12.04 -0.81
N ARG A 114 -8.30 13.07 -0.88
CA ARG A 114 -7.97 14.36 -1.54
C ARG A 114 -6.69 15.01 -1.02
N LYS A 115 -6.35 14.82 0.27
CA LYS A 115 -5.10 15.31 0.87
C LYS A 115 -3.84 14.73 0.22
N TYR A 116 -3.93 13.55 -0.41
CA TYR A 116 -2.82 12.86 -1.06
C TYR A 116 -2.86 12.98 -2.59
N ALA A 117 -3.93 13.54 -3.16
CA ALA A 117 -4.11 13.65 -4.61
C ALA A 117 -3.13 14.64 -5.25
N GLY A 118 -2.67 15.67 -4.53
CA GLY A 118 -1.68 16.63 -5.02
C GLY A 118 -0.26 16.08 -5.22
N ILE A 119 0.01 14.83 -4.82
CA ILE A 119 1.27 14.14 -5.13
C ILE A 119 1.27 13.60 -6.58
N PHE A 120 0.10 13.49 -7.20
CA PHE A 120 -0.09 12.93 -8.53
C PHE A 120 -0.50 13.96 -9.60
N SER A 121 -0.56 15.26 -9.26
CA SER A 121 -0.71 16.36 -10.23
C SER A 121 0.63 16.98 -10.55
#